data_AF-A0A914UQ46-F1
#
_entry.id   AF-A0A914UQ46-F1
#
_cell.length_a   1.000
_cell.length_b   1.000
_cell.length_c   1.000
_cell.angle_alpha   90.00
_cell.angle_beta   90.00
_cell.angle_gamma   90.00
#
_symmetry.space_group_name_H-M   'P 1'
#
loop_
_entity.id
_entity.type
_entity.pdbx_description
1 polymer ?
#
loop_
_entity_poly.entity_id
_entity_poly.type
_entity_poly.pdbx_seq_one_letter_code
_entity_poly.pdbx_strand_id
1 'polypeptide(L)'
;VPHTFQVHSYKRPTVCQHCKKLLKGLIRQGIQCRDCKYNCHKKCAEHVAKDCPGNANQNLQGFLLGTSDGEISKFLTAEVKP
;
A
#
# COMPACT_ATOMS: atom_id res chain seq x y z
N VAL A 1 -2.47 -18.41 3.80
CA VAL A 1 -2.70 -17.67 5.06
C VAL A 1 -3.52 -16.43 4.75
N PRO A 2 -4.62 -16.13 5.48
CA PRO A 2 -5.43 -14.94 5.23
C PRO A 2 -4.65 -13.65 5.48
N HIS A 3 -5.02 -12.58 4.79
CA HIS A 3 -4.44 -11.24 5.02
C HIS A 3 -4.81 -10.70 6.40
N THR A 4 -3.83 -10.11 7.10
CA THR A 4 -4.06 -9.36 8.34
C THR A 4 -4.26 -7.87 8.03
N PHE A 5 -5.47 -7.46 7.66
CA PHE A 5 -5.75 -6.06 7.32
C PHE A 5 -5.89 -5.15 8.56
N GLN A 6 -5.35 -3.93 8.46
CA GLN A 6 -5.49 -2.87 9.47
C GLN A 6 -5.76 -1.52 8.81
N VAL A 7 -6.51 -0.65 9.48
CA VAL A 7 -6.76 0.72 9.00
C VAL A 7 -5.45 1.48 8.88
N HIS A 8 -5.23 2.14 7.74
CA HIS A 8 -4.01 2.87 7.45
C HIS A 8 -4.31 4.26 6.89
N SER A 9 -3.51 5.24 7.33
CA SER A 9 -3.52 6.61 6.78
C SER A 9 -2.31 6.76 5.86
N TYR A 10 -2.57 6.98 4.58
CA TYR A 10 -1.55 7.07 3.55
C TYR A 10 -1.05 8.52 3.43
N LYS A 11 0.28 8.68 3.33
CA LYS A 11 0.91 10.01 3.12
C LYS A 11 0.95 10.44 1.65
N ARG A 12 0.71 9.50 0.73
CA ARG A 12 0.72 9.70 -0.71
C ARG A 12 -0.58 9.22 -1.33
N PRO A 13 -0.96 9.69 -2.53
CA PRO A 13 -2.08 9.12 -3.26
C PRO A 13 -1.84 7.63 -3.52
N THR A 14 -2.64 6.77 -2.89
CA THR A 14 -2.50 5.31 -3.00
C THR A 14 -3.72 4.73 -3.70
N VAL A 15 -3.49 3.77 -4.59
CA VAL A 15 -4.55 3.09 -5.35
C VAL A 15 -4.91 1.77 -4.68
N CYS A 16 -6.21 1.48 -4.60
CA CYS A 16 -6.71 0.19 -4.17
C CYS A 16 -6.30 -0.89 -5.18
N GLN A 17 -5.57 -1.90 -4.71
CA GLN A 17 -5.06 -2.97 -5.58
C GLN A 17 -6.17 -3.89 -6.10
N HIS A 18 -7.35 -3.91 -5.47
CA HIS A 18 -8.49 -4.70 -5.92
C HIS A 18 -9.27 -3.97 -7.03
N CYS A 19 -9.82 -2.78 -6.75
CA CYS A 19 -10.70 -2.08 -7.70
C CYS A 19 -9.98 -1.06 -8.60
N LYS A 20 -8.67 -0.89 -8.43
CA LYS A 20 -7.80 0.05 -9.18
C LYS A 20 -8.23 1.52 -9.10
N LYS A 21 -8.98 1.90 -8.06
CA LYS A 21 -9.39 3.30 -7.79
C LYS A 21 -8.61 3.88 -6.60
N LEU A 22 -8.46 5.20 -6.58
CA LEU A 22 -7.77 5.90 -5.50
C LEU A 22 -8.44 5.68 -4.13
N LEU A 23 -7.64 5.53 -3.08
CA LEU A 23 -8.06 5.60 -1.69
C LEU A 23 -8.30 7.08 -1.33
N LYS A 24 -9.56 7.49 -1.26
CA LYS A 24 -9.93 8.90 -1.08
C LYS A 24 -9.97 9.29 0.40
N GLY A 25 -9.63 10.55 0.70
CA GLY A 25 -9.72 11.16 2.03
C GLY A 25 -8.38 11.67 2.55
N LEU A 26 -8.41 12.46 3.63
CA LEU A 26 -7.21 13.04 4.25
C LEU A 26 -6.51 12.08 5.23
N ILE A 27 -7.26 11.20 5.89
CA ILE A 27 -6.76 10.17 6.82
C ILE A 27 -7.59 8.90 6.71
N ARG A 28 -7.04 7.76 7.16
CA ARG A 28 -7.73 6.46 7.23
C ARG A 28 -8.43 6.08 5.92
N GLN A 29 -7.80 6.35 4.79
CA GLN A 29 -8.39 6.23 3.45
C GLN A 29 -8.66 4.77 3.05
N GLY A 30 -7.95 3.83 3.68
CA GLY A 30 -8.07 2.41 3.37
C GLY A 30 -7.50 1.52 4.46
N ILE A 31 -7.27 0.28 4.08
CA ILE A 31 -6.67 -0.74 4.93
C ILE A 31 -5.43 -1.33 4.23
N GLN A 32 -4.43 -1.66 5.02
CA GLN A 32 -3.19 -2.28 4.58
C GLN A 32 -3.01 -3.63 5.28
N CYS A 33 -2.63 -4.66 4.52
CA CYS A 33 -2.19 -5.91 5.10
C CYS A 33 -0.86 -5.71 5.83
N ARG A 34 -0.78 -6.12 7.11
CA ARG A 34 0.44 -6.01 7.91
C ARG A 34 1.61 -6.80 7.29
N ASP A 35 1.30 -7.94 6.67
CA ASP A 35 2.28 -8.95 6.28
C ASP A 35 2.85 -8.71 4.87
N CYS A 36 1.98 -8.41 3.90
CA CYS A 36 2.38 -8.23 2.49
C CYS A 36 2.17 -6.81 1.94
N LYS A 37 1.74 -5.86 2.77
CA LYS A 37 1.50 -4.44 2.37
C LYS A 37 0.46 -4.24 1.27
N TYR A 38 -0.42 -5.23 1.04
CA TYR A 38 -1.56 -5.09 0.14
C TYR A 38 -2.49 -3.98 0.61
N ASN A 39 -2.74 -3.00 -0.25
CA ASN A 39 -3.56 -1.81 0.04
C ASN A 39 -4.91 -1.90 -0.67
N CYS A 40 -6.01 -1.75 0.07
CA CYS A 40 -7.35 -1.72 -0.52
C CYS A 40 -8.34 -0.86 0.27
N HIS A 41 -9.51 -0.59 -0.33
CA HIS A 41 -10.61 0.02 0.40
C HIS A 41 -11.18 -0.97 1.42
N LYS A 42 -11.76 -0.46 2.51
CA LYS A 42 -12.48 -1.29 3.50
C LYS A 42 -13.53 -2.21 2.87
N LYS A 43 -14.33 -1.70 1.93
CA LYS A 43 -15.33 -2.47 1.17
C LYS A 43 -14.74 -3.46 0.15
N CYS A 44 -13.50 -3.24 -0.28
CA CYS A 44 -12.85 -4.15 -1.22
C CYS A 44 -12.25 -5.36 -0.50
N ALA A 45 -12.03 -5.28 0.81
CA ALA A 45 -11.39 -6.33 1.61
C ALA A 45 -12.08 -7.69 1.50
N GLU A 46 -13.42 -7.69 1.48
CA GLU A 46 -14.23 -8.91 1.39
C GLU A 46 -14.12 -9.61 0.02
N HIS A 47 -13.67 -8.88 -1.01
CA HIS A 47 -13.51 -9.36 -2.37
C HIS A 47 -12.05 -9.70 -2.72
N VAL A 48 -11.11 -9.52 -1.78
CA VAL A 48 -9.70 -9.87 -1.96
C VAL A 48 -9.50 -11.35 -1.66
N ALA A 49 -8.70 -12.03 -2.49
CA ALA A 49 -8.38 -13.42 -2.30
C ALA A 49 -7.61 -13.64 -0.97
N LYS A 50 -7.82 -14.78 -0.32
CA LYS A 50 -7.32 -15.03 1.06
C LYS A 50 -5.89 -15.58 1.08
N ASP A 51 -5.22 -15.64 -0.06
CA ASP A 51 -3.84 -16.08 -0.23
C ASP A 51 -2.87 -14.91 -0.03
N CYS A 52 -2.59 -14.59 1.23
CA CYS A 52 -1.55 -13.62 1.55
C CYS A 52 -0.16 -14.22 1.29
N PRO A 53 0.70 -13.58 0.46
CA PRO A 53 2.06 -14.04 0.19
C PRO A 53 3.03 -13.80 1.36
N GLY A 54 2.57 -13.14 2.43
CA GLY A 54 3.40 -12.77 3.56
C GLY A 54 4.52 -11.78 3.20
N ASN A 55 5.56 -11.74 4.03
CA ASN A 55 6.66 -10.79 3.91
C ASN A 55 7.72 -11.18 2.85
N ALA A 56 7.56 -12.32 2.18
CA ALA A 56 8.55 -12.90 1.29
C ALA A 56 8.69 -12.20 -0.07
N ASN A 57 7.74 -11.32 -0.44
CA ASN A 57 7.63 -10.75 -1.80
C ASN A 57 7.64 -9.20 -1.81
N GLN A 58 8.29 -8.57 -0.84
CA GLN A 58 8.29 -7.11 -0.63
C GLN A 58 9.08 -6.31 -1.68
N ASN A 59 9.89 -6.93 -2.54
CA ASN A 59 10.97 -6.21 -3.21
C ASN A 59 10.57 -5.55 -4.56
N LEU A 60 9.56 -6.02 -5.30
CA LEU A 60 9.38 -5.59 -6.71
C LEU A 60 8.23 -4.61 -6.99
N GLN A 61 7.13 -4.64 -6.23
CA GLN A 61 5.90 -3.89 -6.62
C GLN A 61 5.82 -2.45 -6.07
N GLY A 62 6.68 -2.08 -5.12
CA GLY A 62 6.64 -0.76 -4.46
C GLY A 62 6.99 0.43 -5.35
N PHE A 63 7.74 0.20 -6.44
CA PHE A 63 8.22 1.28 -7.33
C PHE A 63 7.18 1.73 -8.38
N LEU A 64 6.30 0.83 -8.85
CA LEU A 64 5.42 1.11 -9.99
C LEU A 64 3.99 1.56 -9.59
N LEU A 65 3.51 1.18 -8.41
CA LEU A 65 2.13 1.42 -7.97
C LEU A 65 2.00 2.36 -6.75
N GLY A 66 3.10 3.01 -6.34
CA GLY A 66 3.08 4.06 -5.32
C GLY A 66 2.69 3.55 -3.93
N THR A 67 3.17 2.38 -3.52
CA THR A 67 2.97 1.85 -2.16
C THR A 67 4.27 2.00 -1.37
N SER A 68 4.47 3.16 -0.77
CA SER A 68 5.68 3.43 0.01
C SER A 68 5.38 4.47 1.08
N ASP A 69 4.73 3.99 2.14
CA ASP A 69 4.52 4.75 3.38
C ASP A 69 5.83 4.89 4.21
N GLY A 70 7.02 4.81 3.60
CA GLY A 70 8.28 4.96 4.34
C GLY A 70 9.64 4.87 3.64
N GLU A 71 9.76 4.45 2.36
CA GLU A 71 11.11 4.19 1.77
C GLU A 71 11.51 5.07 0.57
N ILE A 72 10.64 5.94 0.03
CA ILE A 72 11.05 6.87 -1.05
C ILE A 72 11.82 8.09 -0.54
N SER A 73 11.76 8.39 0.77
CA SER A 73 12.43 9.57 1.35
C SER A 73 13.96 9.53 1.25
N LYS A 74 14.54 8.39 0.88
CA LYS A 74 15.99 8.22 0.70
C LYS A 74 16.45 8.44 -0.75
N PHE A 75 15.54 8.35 -1.73
CA PHE A 75 15.88 8.43 -3.16
C PHE A 75 15.49 9.76 -3.80
N LEU A 76 14.51 10.50 -3.26
CA LEU A 76 14.13 11.82 -3.77
C LEU A 76 15.00 12.96 -3.23
N THR A 77 15.86 12.72 -2.24
CA THR A 77 16.80 13.73 -1.70
C THR A 77 18.18 13.66 -2.34
N ALA A 78 18.42 12.77 -3.31
CA ALA A 78 19.74 12.56 -3.90
C ALA A 78 20.07 13.47 -5.11
N GLU A 79 19.15 14.31 -5.61
CA GLU A 79 19.38 15.15 -6.80
C GLU A 79 18.93 16.61 -6.66
N VAL A 80 19.08 17.21 -5.47
CA VAL A 80 19.26 18.67 -5.38
C VAL A 80 20.63 18.91 -4.79
N LYS A 81 21.64 18.78 -5.64
CA LYS A 81 22.97 19.33 -5.38
C LYS A 81 22.96 20.77 -5.92
N PRO A 82 23.32 21.79 -5.12
CA PRO A 82 23.57 23.12 -5.65
C PRO A 82 24.76 23.13 -6.62
#